data_AF-A0A2V8ZNC3-F1
#
_entry.id   AF-A0A2V8ZNC3-F1
#
_cell.length_a   1.000
_cell.length_b   1.000
_cell.length_c   1.000
_cell.angle_alpha   90.00
_cell.angle_beta   90.00
_cell.angle_gamma   90.00
#
_symmetry.space_group_name_H-M   'P 1'
#
loop_
_entity.id
_entity.type
_entity.pdbx_description
1 polymer ?
#
loop_
_entity_poly.entity_id
_entity_poly.type
_entity_poly.pdbx_seq_one_letter_code
_entity_poly.pdbx_strand_id
1 'polypeptide(L)'
;MPALFPNRLYNFRVSCEVIPPRHIGRGPFQAQRVSFAAKHRDRLQCQSLEGARLVLTIRLSRIGKKKKPYYRVVVIERTRPRDGRIREAVGTYDPLKKPAEIKLDAERIKHWIALGAQPSDTVRSFLRQQKIA
;
A
#
# COMPACT_ATOMS: atom_id res chain seq x y z
N MET A 1 -28.57 1.37 -41.36
CA MET A 1 -29.87 0.85 -40.85
C MET A 1 -30.12 -0.51 -41.46
N PRO A 2 -30.83 -1.45 -40.79
CA PRO A 2 -31.17 -1.48 -39.35
C PRO A 2 -29.87 -1.75 -38.53
N ALA A 3 -29.76 -2.41 -37.35
CA ALA A 3 -30.68 -2.86 -36.28
C ALA A 3 -29.94 -2.59 -34.92
N LEU A 4 -30.49 -2.56 -33.69
CA LEU A 4 -31.67 -3.13 -33.01
C LEU A 4 -31.63 -4.63 -32.70
N PHE A 5 -31.18 -5.00 -31.48
CA PHE A 5 -32.02 -5.62 -30.43
C PHE A 5 -31.35 -5.50 -29.03
N PRO A 6 -32.10 -5.53 -27.89
CA PRO A 6 -31.60 -5.10 -26.57
C PRO A 6 -31.54 -6.20 -25.48
N ASN A 7 -31.06 -5.80 -24.30
CA ASN A 7 -31.40 -6.29 -22.95
C ASN A 7 -31.24 -7.79 -22.57
N ARG A 8 -30.30 -8.04 -21.63
CA ARG A 8 -30.48 -8.91 -20.46
C ARG A 8 -29.44 -8.49 -19.39
N LEU A 9 -29.79 -7.67 -18.40
CA LEU A 9 -30.45 -8.10 -17.16
C LEU A 9 -30.11 -9.55 -16.77
N TYR A 10 -29.15 -9.74 -15.88
CA TYR A 10 -29.25 -10.75 -14.82
C TYR A 10 -28.56 -10.26 -13.53
N ASN A 11 -29.39 -9.82 -12.58
CA ASN A 11 -29.01 -9.77 -11.18
C ASN A 11 -28.77 -11.21 -10.69
N PHE A 12 -27.65 -11.46 -10.01
CA PHE A 12 -27.57 -12.56 -9.05
C PHE A 12 -26.96 -12.08 -7.73
N ARG A 13 -27.86 -11.55 -6.90
CA ARG A 13 -27.63 -11.19 -5.50
C ARG A 13 -27.62 -12.49 -4.68
N VAL A 14 -26.44 -13.02 -4.39
CA VAL A 14 -26.30 -14.12 -3.42
C VAL A 14 -26.09 -13.52 -2.03
N SER A 15 -27.19 -13.31 -1.31
CA SER A 15 -27.16 -12.99 0.12
C SER A 15 -26.80 -14.26 0.90
N CYS A 16 -25.54 -14.41 1.31
CA CYS A 16 -25.17 -15.39 2.34
C CYS A 16 -25.21 -14.74 3.73
N GLU A 17 -26.40 -14.67 4.32
CA GLU A 17 -26.52 -14.46 5.77
C GLU A 17 -26.16 -15.76 6.50
N VAL A 18 -24.91 -15.86 6.95
CA VAL A 18 -24.47 -16.94 7.84
C VAL A 18 -24.88 -16.58 9.26
N ILE A 19 -25.93 -17.25 9.75
CA ILE A 19 -26.46 -17.09 11.11
C ILE A 19 -25.40 -17.56 12.13
N PRO A 20 -25.11 -16.78 13.20
CA PRO A 20 -24.10 -17.16 14.18
C PRO A 20 -24.61 -18.24 15.15
N PRO A 21 -23.82 -19.27 15.50
CA PRO A 21 -24.15 -20.18 16.58
C PRO A 21 -24.07 -19.46 17.94
N ARG A 22 -25.16 -19.52 18.71
CA ARG A 22 -25.20 -19.02 20.11
C ARG A 22 -24.35 -19.89 21.03
N HIS A 23 -23.79 -19.26 22.07
CA HIS A 23 -23.02 -19.91 23.14
C HIS A 23 -23.71 -21.13 23.78
N ILE A 24 -22.90 -22.11 24.20
CA ILE A 24 -22.88 -22.71 25.55
C ILE A 24 -21.43 -23.17 25.81
N GLY A 25 -20.91 -22.94 27.03
CA GLY A 25 -19.54 -23.36 27.38
C GLY A 25 -18.90 -22.59 28.54
N ARG A 26 -19.54 -22.56 29.72
CA ARG A 26 -18.91 -22.03 30.94
C ARG A 26 -17.88 -23.04 31.46
N GLY A 27 -16.60 -22.83 31.19
CA GLY A 27 -15.50 -23.50 31.89
C GLY A 27 -15.11 -22.73 33.17
N PRO A 28 -14.71 -23.40 34.26
CA PRO A 28 -14.22 -22.71 35.45
C PRO A 28 -12.89 -22.00 35.14
N PHE A 29 -12.87 -20.70 35.38
CA PHE A 29 -11.68 -19.85 35.27
C PHE A 29 -10.69 -20.21 36.39
N GLN A 30 -9.92 -21.29 36.21
CA GLN A 30 -8.77 -21.58 37.06
C GLN A 30 -7.70 -20.52 36.81
N ALA A 31 -7.72 -19.48 37.62
CA ALA A 31 -6.64 -18.52 37.76
C ALA A 31 -5.42 -19.22 38.39
N GLN A 32 -4.68 -20.00 37.59
CA GLN A 32 -3.41 -20.55 38.03
C GLN A 32 -2.40 -19.42 38.22
N ARG A 33 -1.88 -19.34 39.43
CA ARG A 33 -0.99 -18.28 39.90
C ARG A 33 0.40 -18.46 39.28
N VAL A 34 0.60 -17.98 38.04
CA VAL A 34 1.91 -18.03 37.39
C VAL A 34 2.90 -17.10 38.08
N SER A 35 3.89 -17.72 38.72
CA SER A 35 4.92 -17.06 39.51
C SER A 35 5.77 -16.12 38.67
N PHE A 36 6.12 -14.99 39.29
CA PHE A 36 6.98 -13.95 38.74
C PHE A 36 8.40 -14.49 38.50
N ALA A 37 8.74 -14.88 37.27
CA ALA A 37 10.06 -15.37 36.90
C ALA A 37 10.46 -14.92 35.48
N ALA A 38 10.90 -13.67 35.36
CA ALA A 38 11.37 -13.11 34.10
C ALA A 38 12.77 -13.66 33.72
N LYS A 39 12.82 -14.75 32.94
CA LYS A 39 13.99 -15.12 32.10
C LYS A 39 13.64 -16.27 31.15
N HIS A 40 13.16 -15.93 29.95
CA HIS A 40 13.82 -16.25 28.68
C HIS A 40 13.02 -15.58 27.54
N ARG A 41 13.73 -14.99 26.57
CA ARG A 41 13.11 -14.20 25.50
C ARG A 41 12.73 -15.14 24.36
N ASP A 42 11.58 -15.81 24.49
CA ASP A 42 11.13 -16.77 23.49
C ASP A 42 10.95 -16.10 22.14
N ARG A 43 11.82 -16.54 21.23
CA ARG A 43 12.07 -15.93 19.94
C ARG A 43 11.01 -16.40 18.95
N LEU A 44 9.82 -15.79 19.01
CA LEU A 44 8.80 -15.91 17.97
C LEU A 44 9.27 -15.25 16.66
N GLN A 45 10.23 -15.90 15.99
CA GLN A 45 10.72 -15.56 14.65
C GLN A 45 10.89 -16.81 13.79
N CYS A 46 9.85 -17.65 13.74
CA CYS A 46 9.54 -18.41 12.54
C CYS A 46 8.68 -17.55 11.61
N GLN A 47 9.23 -16.43 11.12
CA GLN A 47 8.66 -15.75 9.95
C GLN A 47 9.20 -16.46 8.72
N SER A 48 8.36 -17.28 8.09
CA SER A 48 8.71 -18.00 6.87
C SER A 48 9.15 -17.01 5.80
N LEU A 49 10.41 -17.12 5.35
CA LEU A 49 10.94 -16.38 4.21
C LEU A 49 10.48 -17.03 2.89
N GLU A 50 9.19 -17.31 2.78
CA GLU A 50 8.58 -17.83 1.56
C GLU A 50 8.31 -16.65 0.61
N GLY A 51 9.31 -16.44 -0.25
CA GLY A 51 9.37 -15.57 -1.43
C GLY A 51 8.12 -14.77 -1.78
N ALA A 52 7.81 -13.74 -1.00
CA ALA A 52 6.95 -12.66 -1.48
C ALA A 52 7.62 -12.06 -2.73
N ARG A 53 6.99 -12.18 -3.91
CA ARG A 53 7.41 -11.47 -5.12
C ARG A 53 7.09 -9.98 -4.92
N LEU A 54 8.00 -9.28 -4.26
CA LEU A 54 7.81 -7.90 -3.80
C LEU A 54 7.73 -6.93 -4.98
N VAL A 55 6.50 -6.62 -5.41
CA VAL A 55 6.23 -5.65 -6.47
C VAL A 55 6.70 -4.26 -6.03
N LEU A 56 7.71 -3.72 -6.73
CA LEU A 56 8.17 -2.35 -6.57
C LEU A 56 7.17 -1.37 -7.19
N THR A 57 6.88 -0.29 -6.47
CA THR A 57 5.94 0.74 -6.88
C THR A 57 6.54 2.11 -6.63
N ILE A 58 6.44 3.01 -7.61
CA ILE A 58 6.82 4.42 -7.47
C ILE A 58 5.55 5.19 -7.05
N ARG A 59 5.53 5.70 -5.81
CA ARG A 59 4.36 6.35 -5.21
C ARG A 59 4.73 7.59 -4.40
N LEU A 60 3.72 8.37 -4.02
CA LEU A 60 3.89 9.53 -3.16
C LEU A 60 3.83 9.12 -1.68
N SER A 61 4.89 9.42 -0.93
CA SER A 61 4.85 9.46 0.54
C SER A 61 4.55 10.89 0.98
N ARG A 62 3.74 11.04 2.04
CA ARG A 62 3.35 12.36 2.56
C ARG A 62 4.23 12.72 3.74
N ILE A 63 4.87 13.88 3.64
CA ILE A 63 5.55 14.54 4.75
C ILE A 63 4.96 15.95 4.98
N GLY A 64 5.57 16.72 5.87
CA GLY A 64 5.12 18.08 6.20
C GLY A 64 4.18 18.13 7.41
N LYS A 65 3.51 19.29 7.58
CA LYS A 65 2.73 19.62 8.78
C LYS A 65 1.22 19.64 8.48
N LYS A 66 0.38 19.75 9.53
CA LYS A 66 -1.06 20.05 9.37
C LYS A 66 -1.22 21.33 8.54
N LYS A 67 -2.15 21.33 7.56
CA LYS A 67 -2.34 22.39 6.55
C LYS A 67 -1.13 22.73 5.65
N LYS A 68 0.01 22.03 5.75
CA LYS A 68 1.17 22.19 4.86
C LYS A 68 1.65 20.82 4.33
N PRO A 69 0.93 20.21 3.37
CA PRO A 69 1.32 18.95 2.76
C PRO A 69 2.54 19.15 1.85
N TYR A 70 3.49 18.21 1.92
CA TYR A 70 4.62 18.11 1.02
C TYR A 70 4.81 16.63 0.69
N TYR A 71 5.17 16.30 -0.54
CA TYR A 71 5.25 14.91 -0.97
C TYR A 71 6.66 14.56 -1.46
N ARG A 72 7.07 13.32 -1.18
CA ARG A 72 8.28 12.72 -1.76
C ARG A 72 7.86 11.64 -2.75
N VAL A 73 8.50 11.61 -3.91
CA VAL A 73 8.37 10.51 -4.87
C VAL A 73 9.33 9.43 -4.43
N VAL A 74 8.80 8.28 -4.02
CA VAL A 74 9.59 7.21 -3.39
C VAL A 74 9.40 5.88 -4.10
N VAL A 75 10.48 5.13 -4.19
CA VAL A 75 10.49 3.74 -4.66
C VAL A 75 10.39 2.83 -3.45
N ILE A 76 9.31 2.06 -3.39
CA ILE A 76 9.01 1.18 -2.25
C ILE A 76 8.17 -0.01 -2.70
N GLU A 77 8.22 -1.08 -1.93
CA GLU A 77 7.40 -2.28 -2.15
C GLU A 77 5.92 -1.99 -1.83
N ARG A 78 5.02 -2.51 -2.66
CA ARG A 78 3.57 -2.24 -2.60
C ARG A 78 2.96 -2.49 -1.20
N THR A 79 3.39 -3.56 -0.53
CA THR A 79 2.89 -4.03 0.78
C THR A 79 3.31 -3.16 1.96
N ARG A 80 4.35 -2.34 1.84
CA ARG A 80 4.82 -1.50 2.96
C ARG A 80 3.85 -0.34 3.25
N PRO A 81 3.80 0.17 4.49
CA PRO A 81 3.02 1.36 4.83
C PRO A 81 3.51 2.61 4.07
N ARG A 82 2.64 3.61 3.90
CA ARG A 82 2.89 4.80 3.04
C ARG A 82 4.21 5.48 3.34
N ASP A 83 4.49 5.71 4.62
CA ASP A 83 5.63 6.49 5.12
C ASP A 83 6.65 5.60 5.87
N GLY A 84 6.74 4.31 5.48
CA GLY A 84 7.69 3.34 6.02
C GLY A 84 9.08 3.37 5.37
N ARG A 85 9.87 2.30 5.59
CA ARG A 85 11.21 2.16 5.00
C ARG A 85 11.15 2.08 3.47
N ILE A 86 11.59 3.16 2.83
CA ILE A 86 11.77 3.28 1.37
C ILE A 86 13.06 2.59 0.90
N ARG A 87 13.16 2.29 -0.41
CA ARG A 87 14.41 1.86 -1.05
C ARG A 87 15.24 3.07 -1.46
N GLU A 88 14.60 4.04 -2.13
CA GLU A 88 15.20 5.29 -2.60
C GLU A 88 14.11 6.38 -2.71
N ALA A 89 14.50 7.65 -2.56
CA ALA A 89 13.68 8.80 -2.90
C ALA A 89 14.21 9.39 -4.23
N VAL A 90 13.32 9.58 -5.21
CA VAL A 90 13.66 9.95 -6.60
C VAL A 90 13.07 11.31 -7.01
N GLY A 91 12.66 12.11 -6.02
CA GLY A 91 12.08 13.42 -6.25
C GLY A 91 11.16 13.93 -5.15
N THR A 92 10.67 15.15 -5.34
CA THR A 92 9.78 15.87 -4.44
C THR A 92 8.68 16.61 -5.19
N TYR A 93 7.55 16.82 -4.51
CA TYR A 93 6.40 17.54 -5.03
C TYR A 93 5.83 18.47 -3.96
N ASP A 94 5.83 19.78 -4.24
CA ASP A 94 5.27 20.83 -3.39
C ASP A 94 4.00 21.43 -4.05
N PRO A 95 2.80 21.11 -3.55
CA PRO A 95 1.54 21.63 -4.06
C PRO A 95 1.18 23.03 -3.53
N LEU A 96 1.95 23.58 -2.57
CA LEU A 96 1.66 24.89 -1.97
C LEU A 96 2.17 26.05 -2.81
N LYS A 97 3.17 25.79 -3.65
CA LYS A 97 3.72 26.77 -4.59
C LYS A 97 2.79 26.90 -5.81
N LYS A 98 2.74 28.11 -6.36
CA LYS A 98 2.05 28.44 -7.61
C LYS A 98 3.11 29.03 -8.57
N PRO A 99 3.59 28.31 -9.59
CA PRO A 99 3.22 26.94 -9.98
C PRO A 99 3.70 25.87 -8.98
N ALA A 100 3.07 24.69 -9.02
CA ALA A 100 3.45 23.57 -8.16
C ALA A 100 4.83 23.04 -8.54
N GLU A 101 5.73 22.94 -7.55
CA GLU A 101 7.14 22.60 -7.80
C GLU A 101 7.31 21.08 -7.81
N ILE A 102 7.71 20.54 -8.96
CA ILE A 102 7.98 19.12 -9.18
C ILE A 102 9.47 18.96 -9.48
N LYS A 103 10.20 18.22 -8.63
CA LYS A 103 11.61 17.84 -8.85
C LYS A 103 11.68 16.33 -8.97
N LEU A 104 12.23 15.83 -10.08
CA LEU A 104 12.33 14.39 -10.37
C LEU A 104 13.71 14.06 -10.91
N ASP A 105 14.31 12.99 -10.38
CA ASP A 105 15.61 12.48 -10.84
C ASP A 105 15.40 11.53 -12.03
N ALA A 106 15.40 12.09 -13.24
CA ALA A 106 15.00 11.39 -14.46
C ALA A 106 15.78 10.09 -14.71
N GLU A 107 17.10 10.09 -14.45
CA GLU A 107 17.96 8.91 -14.62
C GLU A 107 17.57 7.76 -13.69
N ARG A 108 17.36 8.06 -12.40
CA ARG A 108 17.00 7.07 -11.38
C ARG A 108 15.61 6.51 -11.66
N ILE A 109 14.67 7.35 -12.08
CA ILE A 109 13.32 6.90 -12.47
C ILE A 109 13.37 5.97 -13.68
N LYS A 110 14.13 6.31 -14.73
CA LYS A 110 14.31 5.43 -15.90
C LYS A 110 14.91 4.08 -15.51
N HIS A 111 15.92 4.07 -14.65
CA HIS A 111 16.50 2.84 -14.09
C HIS A 111 15.46 1.97 -13.36
N TRP A 112 14.66 2.54 -12.46
CA TRP A 112 13.64 1.79 -11.74
C TRP A 112 12.50 1.30 -12.64
N ILE A 113 12.11 2.06 -13.67
CA ILE A 113 11.13 1.62 -14.68
C ILE A 113 11.69 0.44 -15.50
N ALA A 114 12.97 0.47 -15.89
CA ALA A 114 13.63 -0.64 -16.58
C ALA A 114 13.70 -1.92 -15.72
N LEU A 115 13.81 -1.79 -14.39
CA LEU A 115 13.68 -2.89 -13.43
C LEU A 115 12.23 -3.35 -13.19
N GLY A 116 11.24 -2.79 -13.90
CA GLY A 116 9.83 -3.17 -13.81
C GLY A 116 9.02 -2.50 -12.70
N ALA A 117 9.54 -1.45 -12.06
CA ALA A 117 8.80 -0.73 -11.02
C ALA A 117 7.55 -0.02 -11.60
N GLN A 118 6.41 -0.20 -10.95
CA GLN A 118 5.14 0.33 -11.44
C GLN A 118 4.86 1.75 -10.88
N PRO A 119 4.75 2.80 -11.72
CA PRO A 119 4.39 4.13 -11.25
C PRO A 119 2.88 4.28 -11.02
N SER A 120 2.50 4.93 -9.93
CA SER A 120 1.11 5.34 -9.64
C SER A 120 0.65 6.49 -10.55
N ASP A 121 -0.67 6.65 -10.74
CA ASP A 121 -1.27 7.52 -11.77
C ASP A 121 -0.90 9.01 -11.68
N THR A 122 -0.73 9.53 -10.46
CA THR A 122 -0.20 10.90 -10.27
C THR A 122 1.26 10.99 -10.71
N VAL A 123 2.08 9.98 -10.41
CA VAL A 123 3.49 9.92 -10.83
C VAL A 123 3.57 9.79 -12.35
N ARG A 124 2.75 8.93 -12.98
CA ARG A 124 2.61 8.84 -14.45
C ARG A 124 2.30 10.21 -15.07
N SER A 125 1.47 11.00 -14.41
CA SER A 125 1.12 12.35 -14.87
C SER A 125 2.29 13.33 -14.79
N PHE A 126 3.12 13.26 -13.75
CA PHE A 126 4.37 14.04 -13.68
C PHE A 126 5.41 13.61 -14.73
N LEU A 127 5.51 12.30 -15.03
CA LEU A 127 6.42 11.81 -16.09
C LEU A 127 6.06 12.34 -17.47
N ARG A 128 4.75 12.38 -17.80
CA ARG A 128 4.25 13.00 -19.04
C ARG A 128 4.53 14.51 -19.10
N GLN A 129 4.37 15.22 -17.99
CA GLN A 129 4.67 16.66 -17.92
C GLN A 129 6.16 16.95 -18.15
N GLN A 130 7.05 16.12 -17.59
CA GLN A 130 8.51 16.27 -17.71
C GLN A 130 9.11 15.57 -18.94
N LYS A 131 8.29 14.92 -19.78
CA LYS A 131 8.71 14.17 -21.00
C LYS A 131 9.83 13.14 -20.73
N ILE A 132 9.77 12.46 -19.58
CA ILE A 132 10.79 11.48 -19.17
C ILE A 132 10.56 10.11 -19.82
N ALA A 133 9.29 9.80 -20.13
CA ALA A 133 8.78 8.58 -20.78
C ALA A 133 7.51 8.92 -21.57
#